data_AF-A0AAU5X6L7-F1
#
_entry.id   AF-A0AAU5X6L7-F1
#
_cell.length_a   1.000
_cell.length_b   1.000
_cell.length_c   1.000
_cell.angle_alpha   90.00
_cell.angle_beta   90.00
_cell.angle_gamma   90.00
#
_symmetry.space_group_name_H-M   'P 1'
#
loop_
_entity.id
_entity.type
_entity.pdbx_description
1 polymer ?
#
loop_
_entity_poly.entity_id
_entity_poly.type
_entity_poly.pdbx_seq_one_letter_code
_entity_poly.pdbx_strand_id
1 'polypeptide(L)'
;MPNSHLITLVERYDEDELIATGSRVADDSVNFPIGANVSFVQRLDESEVFIRTFERGAGLTDSCGSGISASRAPLSRLGLIDPDTRVLVRDYVYAAATRDGVVGVWNDARDAADCPAVDRYRASLEAGAPTAPPAPATDCPATFGNSDIYGGRFADPTP
;
A
#
# COMPACT_ATOMS: atom_id res chain seq x y z
N MET A 1 -2.19 2.70 -13.68
CA MET A 1 -1.17 2.13 -12.77
C MET A 1 -0.08 1.47 -13.59
N PRO A 2 1.20 1.86 -13.42
CA PRO A 2 2.28 1.42 -14.29
C PRO A 2 2.87 0.04 -13.93
N ASN A 3 2.62 -0.46 -12.73
CA ASN A 3 3.01 -1.80 -12.25
C ASN A 3 1.82 -2.77 -12.19
N SER A 4 2.10 -4.07 -12.19
CA SER A 4 1.08 -5.14 -12.19
C SER A 4 0.45 -5.33 -10.81
N HIS A 5 -0.88 -5.44 -10.78
CA HIS A 5 -1.65 -5.70 -9.56
C HIS A 5 -2.63 -6.84 -9.78
N LEU A 6 -2.67 -7.77 -8.83
CA LEU A 6 -3.74 -8.76 -8.66
C LEU A 6 -4.61 -8.30 -7.50
N ILE A 7 -5.88 -7.96 -7.79
CA ILE A 7 -6.83 -7.50 -6.77
C ILE A 7 -7.80 -8.62 -6.45
N THR A 8 -7.87 -9.01 -5.19
CA THR A 8 -8.77 -10.04 -4.68
C THR A 8 -9.76 -9.41 -3.72
N LEU A 9 -11.05 -9.62 -3.99
CA LEU A 9 -12.10 -9.26 -3.05
C LEU A 9 -12.25 -10.38 -2.03
N VAL A 10 -12.22 -10.04 -0.74
CA VAL A 10 -12.34 -11.01 0.36
C VAL A 10 -13.47 -10.60 1.30
N GLU A 11 -14.13 -11.58 1.90
CA GLU A 11 -15.16 -11.31 2.93
C GLU A 11 -14.52 -10.84 4.24
N ARG A 12 -13.38 -11.43 4.58
CA ARG A 12 -12.60 -11.11 5.77
C ARG A 12 -11.11 -11.18 5.44
N TYR A 13 -10.37 -10.19 5.90
CA TYR A 13 -8.93 -10.15 5.78
C TYR A 13 -8.28 -11.22 6.67
N ASP A 14 -7.35 -11.95 6.06
CA ASP A 14 -6.46 -12.92 6.67
C ASP A 14 -5.03 -12.62 6.17
N GLU A 15 -4.11 -12.33 7.10
CA GLU A 15 -2.74 -11.95 6.76
C GLU A 15 -1.93 -13.14 6.24
N ASP A 16 -2.10 -14.32 6.83
CA ASP A 16 -1.38 -15.53 6.44
C ASP A 16 -1.81 -15.97 5.03
N GLU A 17 -3.11 -15.83 4.71
CA GLU A 17 -3.62 -16.09 3.36
C GLU A 17 -3.06 -15.09 2.33
N LEU A 18 -2.97 -13.80 2.70
CA LEU A 18 -2.38 -12.79 1.83
C LEU A 18 -0.90 -13.08 1.57
N ILE A 19 -0.12 -13.43 2.60
CA ILE A 19 1.30 -13.82 2.46
C ILE A 19 1.44 -15.05 1.57
N ALA A 20 0.63 -16.08 1.82
CA ALA A 20 0.67 -17.32 1.05
C ALA A 20 0.31 -17.08 -0.42
N THR A 21 -0.71 -16.26 -0.68
CA THR A 21 -1.13 -15.89 -2.04
C THR A 21 -0.07 -15.03 -2.73
N GLY A 22 0.47 -14.03 -2.03
CA GLY A 22 1.54 -13.17 -2.52
C GLY A 22 2.79 -13.96 -2.93
N SER A 23 3.23 -14.89 -2.07
CA SER A 23 4.37 -15.78 -2.35
C SER A 23 4.11 -16.66 -3.58
N ARG A 24 2.91 -17.25 -3.68
CA ARG A 24 2.53 -18.07 -4.86
C ARG A 24 2.52 -17.26 -6.15
N VAL A 25 2.05 -16.03 -6.12
CA VAL A 25 2.04 -15.12 -7.28
C VAL A 25 3.47 -14.68 -7.65
N ALA A 26 4.35 -14.50 -6.66
CA ALA A 26 5.75 -14.19 -6.89
C ALA A 26 6.50 -15.34 -7.58
N ASP A 27 6.17 -16.60 -7.24
CA ASP A 27 6.80 -17.80 -7.79
C ASP A 27 6.21 -18.24 -9.15
N ASP A 28 5.01 -17.78 -9.50
CA ASP A 28 4.31 -18.15 -10.73
C ASP A 28 4.74 -17.27 -11.92
N SER A 29 5.92 -17.58 -12.45
CA SER A 29 6.46 -16.92 -13.66
C SER A 29 5.68 -17.23 -14.95
N VAL A 30 4.74 -18.18 -14.94
CA VAL A 30 3.92 -18.53 -16.11
C VAL A 30 2.77 -17.53 -16.25
N ASN A 31 2.00 -17.34 -15.17
CA ASN A 31 0.87 -16.41 -15.17
C ASN A 31 1.28 -14.97 -14.83
N PHE A 32 2.37 -14.81 -14.09
CA PHE A 32 2.93 -13.51 -13.71
C PHE A 32 4.43 -13.43 -14.08
N PRO A 33 4.77 -13.30 -15.38
CA PRO A 33 6.17 -13.32 -15.85
C PRO A 33 7.05 -12.23 -15.25
N ILE A 34 6.44 -11.11 -14.86
CA ILE A 34 7.11 -10.01 -14.16
C ILE A 34 6.68 -9.94 -12.70
N GLY A 35 5.90 -10.89 -12.17
CA GLY A 35 5.24 -10.84 -10.87
C GLY A 35 4.14 -9.76 -10.79
N ALA A 36 3.44 -9.70 -9.66
CA ALA A 36 2.44 -8.67 -9.38
C ALA A 36 2.36 -8.36 -7.88
N ASN A 37 1.92 -7.15 -7.55
CA ASN A 37 1.48 -6.84 -6.20
C ASN A 37 0.11 -7.47 -5.97
N VAL A 38 -0.09 -8.19 -4.86
CA VAL A 38 -1.37 -8.83 -4.53
C VAL A 38 -2.06 -7.98 -3.48
N SER A 39 -3.27 -7.50 -3.76
CA SER A 39 -4.05 -6.72 -2.80
C SER A 39 -5.33 -7.43 -2.42
N PHE A 40 -5.56 -7.61 -1.12
CA PHE A 40 -6.83 -8.05 -0.58
C PHE A 40 -7.67 -6.82 -0.25
N VAL A 41 -8.91 -6.84 -0.73
CA VAL A 41 -9.88 -5.76 -0.54
C VAL A 41 -11.08 -6.33 0.19
N GLN A 42 -11.28 -5.89 1.43
CA GLN A 42 -12.45 -6.22 2.22
C GLN A 42 -13.38 -5.01 2.26
N ARG A 43 -14.66 -5.19 1.89
CA ARG A 43 -15.66 -4.13 2.14
C ARG A 43 -16.00 -4.09 3.62
N LEU A 44 -15.98 -2.89 4.18
CA LEU A 44 -16.39 -2.62 5.56
C LEU A 44 -17.79 -2.02 5.61
N ASP A 45 -18.10 -1.15 4.65
CA ASP A 45 -19.40 -0.47 4.51
C ASP A 45 -19.69 -0.15 3.01
N GLU A 46 -20.75 0.61 2.74
CA GLU A 46 -21.20 1.01 1.40
C GLU A 46 -20.10 1.72 0.59
N SER A 47 -19.37 2.63 1.23
CA SER A 47 -18.30 3.45 0.65
C SER A 47 -16.99 3.36 1.44
N GLU A 48 -16.80 2.26 2.16
CA GLU A 48 -15.63 2.04 3.01
C GLU A 48 -15.02 0.65 2.79
N VAL A 49 -13.70 0.60 2.60
CA VAL A 49 -12.96 -0.64 2.34
C VAL A 49 -11.68 -0.69 3.15
N PHE A 50 -11.29 -1.89 3.58
CA PHE A 50 -9.95 -2.18 4.06
C PHE A 50 -9.12 -2.77 2.92
N ILE A 51 -7.89 -2.29 2.75
CA ILE A 51 -6.98 -2.79 1.72
C ILE A 51 -5.63 -3.12 2.35
N ARG A 52 -5.13 -4.33 2.07
CA ARG A 52 -3.76 -4.75 2.41
C ARG A 52 -3.09 -5.32 1.17
N THR A 53 -1.81 -4.98 0.97
CA THR A 53 -1.06 -5.37 -0.21
C THR A 53 0.21 -6.14 0.18
N PHE A 54 0.44 -7.26 -0.50
CA PHE A 54 1.74 -7.92 -0.59
C PHE A 54 2.44 -7.43 -1.86
N GLU A 55 3.53 -6.69 -1.69
CA GLU A 55 4.30 -6.12 -2.79
C GLU A 55 5.32 -7.10 -3.35
N ARG A 56 5.37 -7.15 -4.68
CA ARG A 56 6.34 -7.97 -5.41
C ARG A 56 7.76 -7.55 -5.04
N GLY A 57 8.51 -8.48 -4.45
CA GLY A 57 9.92 -8.29 -4.08
C GLY A 57 10.14 -7.55 -2.76
N ALA A 58 9.09 -7.04 -2.12
CA ALA A 58 9.17 -6.39 -0.80
C ALA A 58 8.36 -7.13 0.28
N GLY A 59 7.40 -7.98 -0.09
CA GLY A 59 6.56 -8.70 0.86
C GLY A 59 5.43 -7.83 1.40
N LEU A 60 5.02 -8.04 2.65
CA LEU A 60 4.06 -7.15 3.30
C LEU A 60 4.71 -5.79 3.54
N THR A 61 4.11 -4.74 2.99
CA THR A 61 4.50 -3.36 3.21
C THR A 61 3.40 -2.62 3.96
N ASP A 62 3.77 -1.60 4.72
CA ASP A 62 2.82 -0.89 5.60
C ASP A 62 1.77 -0.11 4.82
N SER A 63 2.11 0.40 3.64
CA SER A 63 1.16 1.02 2.72
C SER A 63 1.60 0.81 1.27
N CYS A 64 0.62 0.62 0.37
CA CYS A 64 0.87 0.54 -1.07
C CYS A 64 -0.11 1.46 -1.82
N GLY A 65 0.30 2.71 -2.07
CA GLY A 65 -0.56 3.70 -2.76
C GLY A 65 -0.99 3.25 -4.17
N SER A 66 -0.15 2.48 -4.87
CA SER A 66 -0.50 1.91 -6.16
C SER A 66 -1.53 0.77 -6.06
N GLY A 67 -1.48 -0.05 -4.99
CA GLY A 67 -2.47 -1.10 -4.71
C GLY A 67 -3.83 -0.52 -4.32
N ILE A 68 -3.84 0.55 -3.52
CA ILE A 68 -5.05 1.32 -3.20
C ILE A 68 -5.67 1.88 -4.49
N SER A 69 -4.87 2.54 -5.33
CA SER A 69 -5.33 3.11 -6.59
C SER A 69 -5.85 2.05 -7.57
N ALA A 70 -5.15 0.91 -7.68
CA ALA A 70 -5.54 -0.20 -8.54
C ALA A 70 -6.86 -0.86 -8.10
N SER A 71 -7.10 -0.94 -6.79
CA SER A 71 -8.30 -1.56 -6.20
C SER A 71 -9.61 -0.84 -6.54
N ARG A 72 -9.56 0.44 -6.92
CA ARG A 72 -10.76 1.19 -7.28
C ARG A 72 -11.44 0.65 -8.54
N ALA A 73 -10.66 0.27 -9.55
CA ALA A 73 -11.16 -0.19 -10.84
C ALA A 73 -12.06 -1.44 -10.74
N PRO A 74 -11.68 -2.55 -10.08
CA PRO A 74 -12.56 -3.71 -9.92
C PRO A 74 -13.80 -3.40 -9.08
N LEU A 75 -13.70 -2.59 -8.03
CA LEU A 75 -14.87 -2.17 -7.23
C LEU A 75 -15.91 -1.42 -8.07
N SER A 76 -15.47 -0.50 -8.94
CA SER A 76 -16.35 0.17 -9.91
C SER A 76 -16.94 -0.81 -10.91
N ARG A 77 -16.08 -1.64 -11.52
CA ARG A 77 -16.46 -2.49 -12.65
C ARG A 77 -17.42 -3.60 -12.26
N LEU A 78 -17.35 -4.08 -11.03
CA LEU A 78 -18.26 -5.07 -10.47
C LEU A 78 -19.54 -4.46 -9.88
N GLY A 79 -19.70 -3.13 -9.95
CA GLY A 79 -20.87 -2.43 -9.41
C GLY A 79 -20.97 -2.47 -7.88
N LEU A 80 -19.87 -2.75 -7.19
CA LEU A 80 -19.83 -2.85 -5.73
C LEU A 80 -19.77 -1.48 -5.06
N ILE A 81 -19.22 -0.49 -5.77
CA ILE A 81 -19.20 0.91 -5.36
C ILE A 81 -19.39 1.78 -6.61
N ASP A 82 -20.35 2.70 -6.52
CA ASP A 82 -20.62 3.71 -7.55
C ASP A 82 -19.33 4.46 -7.95
N PRO A 83 -18.97 4.55 -9.24
CA PRO A 83 -17.77 5.23 -9.74
C PRO A 83 -17.54 6.67 -9.24
N ASP A 84 -18.60 7.43 -8.98
CA ASP A 84 -18.56 8.83 -8.57
C ASP A 84 -18.52 9.00 -7.05
N THR A 85 -18.71 7.91 -6.30
CA THR A 85 -18.62 7.92 -4.84
C THR A 85 -17.18 7.93 -4.37
N ARG A 86 -16.89 8.82 -3.40
CA ARG A 86 -15.63 8.83 -2.65
C ARG A 86 -15.58 7.60 -1.75
N VAL A 87 -14.47 6.87 -1.79
CA VAL A 87 -14.27 5.68 -0.97
C VAL A 87 -13.29 6.01 0.15
N LEU A 88 -13.69 5.76 1.39
CA LEU A 88 -12.77 5.74 2.52
C LEU A 88 -12.01 4.42 2.49
N VAL A 89 -10.69 4.51 2.33
CA VAL A 89 -9.80 3.36 2.37
C VAL A 89 -9.14 3.32 3.74
N ARG A 90 -9.36 2.24 4.47
CA ARG A 90 -8.64 1.94 5.70
C ARG A 90 -7.39 1.14 5.35
N ASP A 91 -6.24 1.65 5.75
CA ASP A 91 -5.08 0.85 6.10
C ASP A 91 -4.78 1.06 7.60
N TYR A 92 -3.57 0.76 8.08
CA TYR A 92 -3.19 1.01 9.47
C TYR A 92 -3.29 2.49 9.89
N VAL A 93 -3.44 3.48 9.00
CA VAL A 93 -3.62 4.91 9.36
C VAL A 93 -5.08 5.22 9.70
N TYR A 94 -5.35 5.52 10.96
CA TYR A 94 -6.70 5.80 11.46
C TYR A 94 -6.69 6.70 12.70
N ALA A 95 -7.72 7.52 12.88
CA ALA A 95 -7.94 8.24 14.13
C ALA A 95 -9.42 8.14 14.56
N ALA A 96 -9.65 7.95 15.86
CA ALA A 96 -10.96 8.00 16.50
C ALA A 96 -10.91 8.86 17.76
N ALA A 97 -12.01 9.56 18.06
CA ALA A 97 -12.12 10.41 19.23
C ALA A 97 -13.46 10.22 19.95
N THR A 98 -13.44 10.33 21.27
CA THR A 98 -14.61 10.49 22.15
C THR A 98 -14.42 11.75 23.02
N ARG A 99 -15.38 12.05 23.91
CA ARG A 99 -15.19 13.10 24.94
C ARG A 99 -14.11 12.75 25.97
N ASP A 100 -13.64 11.52 25.97
CA ASP A 100 -12.65 11.03 26.95
C ASP A 100 -11.25 10.91 26.33
N GLY A 101 -11.10 11.19 25.03
CA GLY A 101 -9.80 11.22 24.36
C GLY A 101 -9.80 10.75 22.91
N VAL A 102 -8.59 10.58 22.38
CA VAL A 102 -8.28 10.22 21.00
C VAL A 102 -7.42 8.98 20.96
N VAL A 103 -7.69 8.08 20.01
CA VAL A 103 -6.77 7.03 19.57
C VAL A 103 -6.38 7.33 18.13
N GLY A 104 -5.09 7.32 17.86
CA GLY A 104 -4.55 7.51 16.52
C GLY A 104 -3.53 6.45 16.19
N VAL A 105 -3.50 6.06 14.93
CA VAL A 105 -2.43 5.31 14.29
C VAL A 105 -2.05 6.09 13.04
N TRP A 106 -0.76 6.41 12.90
CA TRP A 106 -0.27 7.23 11.81
C TRP A 106 1.01 6.64 11.24
N ASN A 107 1.24 6.92 9.96
CA ASN A 107 2.50 6.62 9.31
C ASN A 107 3.48 7.79 9.54
N ASP A 108 4.70 7.46 9.88
CA ASP A 108 5.75 8.40 10.20
C ASP A 108 7.00 8.09 9.37
N ALA A 109 7.29 9.00 8.45
CA ALA A 109 8.43 8.89 7.55
C ALA A 109 9.61 9.75 8.01
N ARG A 110 9.67 10.17 9.29
CA ARG A 110 10.75 11.05 9.76
C ARG A 110 12.13 10.41 9.68
N ASP A 111 12.20 9.09 9.80
CA ASP A 111 13.45 8.32 9.67
C ASP A 111 13.67 7.76 8.25
N ALA A 112 12.76 8.08 7.32
CA ALA A 112 12.91 7.71 5.91
C ALA A 112 14.09 8.45 5.30
N ALA A 113 15.02 7.70 4.70
CA ALA A 113 16.04 8.28 3.86
C ALA A 113 15.53 8.44 2.42
N ASP A 114 16.03 9.45 1.74
CA ASP A 114 15.95 9.54 0.28
C ASP A 114 16.95 8.58 -0.39
N CYS A 115 16.70 8.19 -1.65
CA CYS A 115 17.65 7.45 -2.47
C CYS A 115 18.04 8.24 -3.72
N PRO A 116 19.23 8.88 -3.69
CA PRO A 116 19.74 9.63 -4.84
C PRO A 116 19.90 8.80 -6.12
N ALA A 117 20.04 7.48 -6.02
CA ALA A 117 20.09 6.60 -7.19
C ALA A 117 18.72 6.49 -7.88
N VAL A 118 17.65 6.41 -7.10
CA VAL A 118 16.27 6.43 -7.61
C VAL A 118 15.94 7.79 -8.22
N ASP A 119 16.35 8.89 -7.57
CA ASP A 119 16.15 10.24 -8.10
C ASP A 119 16.84 10.45 -9.44
N ARG A 120 18.11 10.02 -9.56
CA ARG A 120 18.85 10.10 -10.83
C ARG A 120 18.18 9.29 -11.94
N TYR A 121 17.72 8.09 -11.61
CA TYR A 121 16.99 7.27 -12.57
C TYR A 121 15.69 7.95 -13.01
N ARG A 122 14.90 8.50 -12.07
CA ARG A 122 13.68 9.24 -12.38
C ARG A 122 13.95 10.45 -13.28
N ALA A 123 14.97 11.25 -12.95
CA ALA A 123 15.38 12.39 -13.77
C ALA A 123 15.82 11.95 -15.19
N SER A 124 16.44 10.78 -15.32
CA SER A 124 16.82 10.23 -16.64
C SER A 124 15.62 9.91 -17.53
N LEU A 125 14.52 9.45 -16.93
CA LEU A 125 13.26 9.18 -17.63
C LEU A 125 12.62 10.48 -18.13
N GLU A 126 12.63 11.52 -17.30
CA GLU A 126 12.10 12.85 -17.68
C GLU A 126 12.94 13.51 -18.78
N ALA A 127 14.25 13.30 -18.76
CA ALA A 127 15.16 13.76 -19.80
C ALA A 127 15.06 12.95 -21.11
N GLY A 128 14.29 11.87 -21.16
CA GLY A 128 14.16 11.00 -22.32
C GLY A 128 15.42 10.17 -22.63
N ALA A 129 16.32 10.02 -21.66
CA ALA A 129 17.56 9.26 -21.78
C ALA A 129 17.69 8.28 -20.59
N PRO A 130 16.91 7.17 -20.59
CA PRO A 130 16.83 6.28 -19.44
C PRO A 130 18.19 5.66 -19.08
N THR A 131 18.60 5.80 -17.82
CA THR A 131 19.74 5.04 -17.29
C THR A 131 19.28 3.66 -16.81
N ALA A 132 20.23 2.81 -16.40
CA ALA A 132 19.89 1.57 -15.71
C ALA A 132 19.08 1.87 -14.43
N PRO A 133 18.00 1.12 -14.14
CA PRO A 133 17.28 1.22 -12.87
C PRO A 133 18.20 0.84 -11.71
N PRO A 134 18.20 1.57 -10.59
CA PRO A 134 18.94 1.19 -9.41
C PRO A 134 18.30 -0.03 -8.74
N ALA A 135 19.11 -0.80 -8.01
CA ALA A 135 18.66 -1.86 -7.12
C ALA A 135 18.51 -1.29 -5.70
N PRO A 136 17.29 -0.99 -5.21
CA PRO A 136 17.12 -0.26 -3.95
C PRO A 136 17.72 -0.95 -2.73
N ALA A 137 17.76 -2.29 -2.74
CA ALA A 137 18.35 -3.08 -1.66
C ALA A 137 19.86 -2.89 -1.49
N THR A 138 20.56 -2.41 -2.52
CA THR A 138 22.02 -2.21 -2.49
C THR A 138 22.43 -0.76 -2.75
N ASP A 139 21.64 -0.03 -3.54
CA ASP A 139 21.98 1.28 -4.06
C ASP A 139 21.36 2.43 -3.24
N CYS A 140 20.48 2.10 -2.30
CA CYS A 140 19.82 3.06 -1.42
C CYS A 140 20.23 2.87 0.04
N PRO A 141 20.11 3.93 0.88
CA PRO A 141 20.31 3.79 2.32
C PRO A 141 19.38 2.73 2.92
N ALA A 142 19.80 2.12 4.04
CA ALA A 142 19.02 1.07 4.71
C ALA A 142 17.62 1.53 5.15
N THR A 143 17.43 2.83 5.39
CA THR A 143 16.13 3.43 5.72
C THR A 143 15.43 4.06 4.51
N PHE A 144 15.86 3.76 3.29
CA PHE A 144 15.24 4.32 2.09
C PHE A 144 13.76 3.93 1.99
N GLY A 145 12.91 4.96 1.92
CA GLY A 145 11.46 4.76 1.89
C GLY A 145 10.89 4.13 3.16
N ASN A 146 11.66 4.07 4.26
CA ASN A 146 11.15 3.56 5.51
C ASN A 146 9.98 4.42 5.98
N SER A 147 8.93 3.80 6.48
CA SER A 147 7.79 4.52 7.03
C SER A 147 7.28 3.68 8.17
N ASP A 148 7.39 4.18 9.39
CA ASP A 148 7.05 3.42 10.58
C ASP A 148 5.61 3.74 11.00
N ILE A 149 4.90 2.72 11.48
CA ILE A 149 3.57 2.91 12.05
C ILE A 149 3.69 3.16 13.54
N TYR A 150 3.23 4.35 13.95
CA TYR A 150 3.08 4.70 15.36
C TYR A 150 1.61 4.72 15.74
N GLY A 151 1.33 4.32 16.98
CA GLY A 151 0.00 4.37 17.56
C GLY A 151 0.04 4.98 18.95
N GLY A 152 -1.03 5.68 19.32
CA GLY A 152 -1.12 6.34 20.62
C GLY A 152 -2.57 6.56 21.05
N ARG A 153 -2.77 6.58 22.37
CA ARG A 153 -3.98 7.08 23.01
C ARG A 153 -3.65 8.35 23.79
N PHE A 154 -4.42 9.40 23.57
CA PHE A 154 -4.27 10.70 24.21
C PHE A 154 -5.57 11.01 24.94
N ALA A 155 -5.50 11.37 26.22
CA ALA A 155 -6.69 11.78 26.98
C ALA A 155 -7.19 13.14 26.46
N ASP A 156 -8.48 13.41 26.62
CA ASP A 156 -9.01 14.78 26.40
C ASP A 156 -8.34 15.71 27.42
N PRO A 157 -7.61 16.76 26.99
CA PRO A 157 -6.97 17.70 27.90
C PRO A 157 -7.96 18.68 28.57
N THR A 158 -9.25 18.61 28.24
CA THR A 158 -10.29 19.46 28.82
C THR A 158 -10.59 19.03 30.26
N PRO A 159 -10.48 19.92 31.26
CA PRO A 159 -10.70 19.60 32.68
C PRO A 159 -12.16 19.33 33.05
#